data_AF-A0A0G1QXQ5-F1
#
_entry.id   AF-A0A0G1QXQ5-F1
#
_cell.length_a   1.000
_cell.length_b   1.000
_cell.length_c   1.000
_cell.angle_alpha   90.00
_cell.angle_beta   90.00
_cell.angle_gamma   90.00
#
_symmetry.space_group_name_H-M   'P 1'
#
loop_
_entity.id
_entity.type
_entity.pdbx_description
1 polymer ?
#
loop_
_entity_poly.entity_id
_entity_poly.type
_entity_poly.pdbx_seq_one_letter_code
_entity_poly.pdbx_strand_id
1 'polypeptide(L)'
;EEKLFDALLLASVGSVMLSRIVFAIGNKYPLDATLAHAYKFWTPGTNPYGAIVGALLVLYLLAKLWKWSVYRVLDIYALAVSFGAAFLVLGFVALQKRFEFIFVFAAFVLLYAVLSKFRNVVLRSGVSFSVFLIAVSLMGVIFVGTRLYLPLYVMLVTISLGILYFRGRQLMANVNLPAELLEKFKSILKIKDKQLALVEEGLEKTDPYMSSDRTLDNAELGDDTAEDIAKTDSDAKLSSIAKMQIQVKRALAKMKLGTYGMCEICRKPIDNARLEAFPAATTCIEHADSK
;
A
#
# COMPACT_ATOMS: atom_id res chain seq x y z
N GLU A 1 10.00 -5.04 11.05
CA GLU A 1 9.57 -6.45 11.16
C GLU A 1 9.09 -6.76 12.57
N GLU A 2 9.78 -6.29 13.62
CA GLU A 2 9.38 -6.38 15.03
C GLU A 2 7.91 -6.03 15.29
N LYS A 3 7.43 -4.85 14.84
CA LYS A 3 6.03 -4.46 15.04
C LYS A 3 5.00 -5.42 14.42
N LEU A 4 5.34 -6.09 13.31
CA LEU A 4 4.44 -7.07 12.70
C LEU A 4 4.37 -8.35 13.54
N PHE A 5 5.50 -8.76 14.10
CA PHE A 5 5.59 -9.87 15.05
C PHE A 5 4.81 -9.56 16.33
N ASP A 6 4.99 -8.36 16.89
CA ASP A 6 4.24 -7.90 18.07
C ASP A 6 2.73 -7.88 17.80
N ALA A 7 2.30 -7.42 16.61
CA ALA A 7 0.90 -7.47 16.23
C ALA A 7 0.36 -8.89 16.20
N LEU A 8 1.13 -9.85 15.68
CA LEU A 8 0.71 -11.25 15.60
C LEU A 8 0.57 -11.85 16.99
N LEU A 9 1.54 -11.59 17.86
CA LEU A 9 1.55 -12.09 19.23
C LEU A 9 0.39 -11.49 20.02
N LEU A 10 0.23 -10.16 20.01
CA LEU A 10 -0.86 -9.49 20.71
C LEU A 10 -2.24 -9.88 20.16
N ALA A 11 -2.38 -10.03 18.84
CA ALA A 11 -3.64 -10.48 18.24
C ALA A 11 -3.98 -11.92 18.64
N SER A 12 -2.98 -12.82 18.74
CA SER A 12 -3.22 -14.19 19.20
C SER A 12 -3.61 -14.24 20.68
N VAL A 13 -2.95 -13.46 21.55
CA VAL A 13 -3.33 -13.31 22.97
C VAL A 13 -4.74 -12.76 23.10
N GLY A 14 -5.06 -11.68 22.38
CA GLY A 14 -6.40 -11.08 22.39
C GLY A 14 -7.48 -12.03 21.86
N SER A 15 -7.14 -12.83 20.84
CA SER A 15 -8.02 -13.88 20.30
C SER A 15 -8.35 -14.93 21.36
N VAL A 16 -7.34 -15.49 22.04
CA VAL A 16 -7.54 -16.50 23.09
C VAL A 16 -8.33 -15.93 24.27
N MET A 17 -7.97 -14.75 24.75
CA MET A 17 -8.64 -14.12 25.89
C MET A 17 -10.12 -13.85 25.60
N LEU A 18 -10.43 -13.20 24.47
CA LEU A 18 -11.82 -12.88 24.16
C LEU A 18 -12.64 -14.12 23.82
N SER A 19 -12.04 -15.12 23.15
CA SER A 19 -12.67 -16.42 22.91
C SER A 19 -13.18 -17.08 24.20
N ARG A 20 -12.35 -17.06 25.25
CA ARG A 20 -12.64 -17.68 26.54
C ARG A 20 -13.64 -16.86 27.35
N ILE A 21 -13.54 -15.54 27.32
CA ILE A 21 -14.51 -14.64 27.96
C ILE A 21 -15.90 -14.86 27.36
N VAL A 22 -16.02 -14.86 26.02
CA VAL A 22 -17.30 -15.07 25.33
C VAL A 22 -17.88 -16.45 25.63
N PHE A 23 -17.03 -17.48 25.72
CA PHE A 23 -17.46 -18.83 26.13
C PHE A 23 -18.04 -18.84 27.56
N ALA A 24 -17.33 -18.25 28.52
CA ALA A 24 -17.76 -18.20 29.92
C ALA A 24 -19.07 -17.41 30.09
N ILE A 25 -19.21 -16.28 29.39
CA ILE A 25 -20.44 -15.48 29.37
C ILE A 25 -21.60 -16.29 28.76
N GLY A 26 -21.36 -16.99 27.64
CA GLY A 26 -22.37 -17.84 27.01
C GLY A 26 -22.88 -18.96 27.92
N ASN A 27 -22.02 -19.46 28.81
CA ASN A 27 -22.34 -20.47 29.82
C ASN A 27 -22.78 -19.89 31.18
N LYS A 28 -22.99 -18.56 31.27
CA LYS A 28 -23.48 -17.86 32.47
C LYS A 28 -22.60 -18.06 33.71
N TYR A 29 -21.28 -18.12 33.55
CA TYR A 29 -20.38 -18.14 34.70
C TYR A 29 -20.46 -16.81 35.47
N PRO A 30 -20.31 -16.82 36.81
CA PRO A 30 -20.16 -15.58 37.57
C PRO A 30 -18.86 -14.84 37.16
N LEU A 31 -18.75 -13.55 37.49
CA LEU A 31 -17.69 -12.66 36.98
C LEU A 31 -16.29 -13.15 37.38
N ASP A 32 -16.13 -13.60 38.62
CA ASP A 32 -14.91 -14.17 39.18
C ASP A 32 -14.49 -15.46 38.44
N ALA A 33 -15.44 -16.36 38.19
CA ALA A 33 -15.20 -17.58 37.42
C ALA A 33 -14.91 -17.29 35.94
N THR A 34 -15.51 -16.23 35.37
CA THR A 34 -15.24 -15.77 34.00
C THR A 34 -13.82 -15.27 33.85
N LEU A 35 -13.34 -14.45 34.78
CA LEU A 35 -11.96 -13.98 34.81
C LEU A 35 -10.99 -15.14 35.04
N ALA A 36 -11.32 -16.04 35.96
CA ALA A 36 -10.55 -17.26 36.19
C ALA A 36 -10.45 -18.13 34.95
N HIS A 37 -11.55 -18.32 34.23
CA HIS A 37 -11.58 -19.05 32.98
C HIS A 37 -10.78 -18.33 31.88
N ALA A 38 -10.77 -17.00 31.85
CA ALA A 38 -10.02 -16.24 30.85
C ALA A 38 -8.49 -16.43 31.01
N TYR A 39 -7.95 -16.31 32.23
CA TYR A 39 -6.50 -16.42 32.45
C TYR A 39 -5.99 -17.87 32.59
N LYS A 40 -6.81 -18.81 33.10
CA LYS A 40 -6.46 -20.24 33.18
C LYS A 40 -6.58 -20.91 31.80
N PHE A 41 -5.65 -20.60 30.91
CA PHE A 41 -5.70 -20.98 29.50
C PHE A 41 -5.74 -22.51 29.24
N TRP A 42 -5.43 -23.33 30.24
CA TRP A 42 -5.46 -24.80 30.16
C TRP A 42 -6.84 -25.41 30.41
N THR A 43 -7.84 -24.66 30.90
CA THR A 43 -9.19 -25.24 31.07
C THR A 43 -9.92 -25.32 29.72
N PRO A 44 -10.68 -26.38 29.46
CA PRO A 44 -11.37 -26.58 28.18
C PRO A 44 -12.53 -25.57 28.01
N GLY A 45 -12.82 -25.20 26.77
CA GLY A 45 -13.94 -24.32 26.43
C GLY A 45 -13.51 -23.00 25.81
N THR A 46 -13.82 -22.85 24.53
CA THR A 46 -13.51 -21.67 23.71
C THR A 46 -14.69 -21.36 22.80
N ASN A 47 -14.82 -20.10 22.41
CA ASN A 47 -15.81 -19.67 21.43
C ASN A 47 -15.11 -19.13 20.17
N PRO A 48 -15.34 -19.71 18.98
CA PRO A 48 -14.65 -19.30 17.76
C PRO A 48 -14.99 -17.87 17.33
N TYR A 49 -16.21 -17.39 17.58
CA TYR A 49 -16.60 -16.02 17.26
C TYR A 49 -15.87 -15.01 18.14
N GLY A 50 -15.72 -15.31 19.44
CA GLY A 50 -14.92 -14.49 20.35
C GLY A 50 -13.45 -14.42 19.93
N ALA A 51 -12.90 -15.52 19.40
CA ALA A 51 -11.53 -15.56 18.88
C ALA A 51 -11.33 -14.58 17.70
N ILE A 52 -12.27 -14.57 16.74
CA ILE A 52 -12.21 -13.70 15.57
C ILE A 52 -12.35 -12.22 15.98
N VAL A 53 -13.33 -11.91 16.83
CA VAL A 53 -13.55 -10.53 17.31
C VAL A 53 -12.33 -10.03 18.10
N GLY A 54 -11.73 -10.88 18.94
CA GLY A 54 -10.57 -10.52 19.75
C GLY A 54 -9.36 -10.18 18.89
N ALA A 55 -9.07 -11.01 17.88
CA ALA A 55 -8.01 -10.75 16.93
C ALA A 55 -8.24 -9.43 16.17
N LEU A 56 -9.45 -9.22 15.62
CA LEU A 56 -9.77 -8.01 14.84
C LEU A 56 -9.72 -6.74 15.69
N LEU A 57 -10.19 -6.79 16.93
CA LEU A 57 -10.17 -5.66 17.86
C LEU A 57 -8.74 -5.25 18.19
N VAL A 58 -7.87 -6.21 18.53
CA VAL A 58 -6.45 -5.91 18.81
C VAL A 58 -5.75 -5.36 17.58
N LEU A 59 -5.95 -5.95 16.40
CA LEU A 59 -5.37 -5.44 15.16
C LEU A 59 -5.84 -4.03 14.84
N TYR A 60 -7.12 -3.71 15.10
CA TYR A 60 -7.65 -2.36 14.93
C TYR A 60 -7.00 -1.36 15.90
N LEU A 61 -6.88 -1.71 17.18
CA LEU A 61 -6.25 -0.87 18.19
C LEU A 61 -4.78 -0.61 17.87
N LEU A 62 -4.03 -1.65 17.51
CA LEU A 62 -2.61 -1.53 17.14
C LEU A 62 -2.43 -0.72 15.87
N ALA A 63 -3.28 -0.92 14.86
CA ALA A 63 -3.26 -0.12 13.65
C ALA A 63 -3.44 1.38 13.96
N LYS A 64 -4.37 1.71 14.88
CA LYS A 64 -4.58 3.11 15.31
C LYS A 64 -3.40 3.65 16.12
N LEU A 65 -2.88 2.86 17.06
CA LEU A 65 -1.79 3.24 17.96
C LEU A 65 -0.48 3.48 17.19
N TRP A 66 -0.20 2.67 16.17
CA TRP A 66 0.99 2.83 15.32
C TRP A 66 0.75 3.66 14.05
N LYS A 67 -0.41 4.32 13.93
CA LYS A 67 -0.78 5.15 12.76
C LYS A 67 -0.70 4.38 11.43
N TRP A 68 -0.97 3.08 11.45
CA TRP A 68 -1.06 2.23 10.28
C TRP A 68 -2.45 2.29 9.64
N SER A 69 -2.50 2.10 8.32
CA SER A 69 -3.77 1.86 7.64
C SER A 69 -4.32 0.49 8.06
N VAL A 70 -5.49 0.47 8.71
CA VAL A 70 -6.19 -0.76 9.14
C VAL A 70 -6.31 -1.75 7.98
N TYR A 71 -6.66 -1.26 6.79
CA TYR A 71 -6.82 -2.10 5.59
C TYR A 71 -5.51 -2.75 5.14
N ARG A 72 -4.39 -2.06 5.31
CA ARG A 72 -3.08 -2.62 4.98
C ARG A 72 -2.69 -3.73 5.95
N VAL A 73 -3.04 -3.58 7.23
CA VAL A 73 -2.89 -4.64 8.23
C VAL A 73 -3.78 -5.82 7.85
N LEU A 74 -5.07 -5.58 7.57
CA LEU A 74 -5.99 -6.63 7.15
C LEU A 74 -5.55 -7.38 5.88
N ASP A 75 -4.93 -6.71 4.90
CA ASP A 75 -4.37 -7.37 3.72
C ASP A 75 -3.23 -8.34 4.07
N ILE A 76 -2.33 -7.94 4.97
CA ILE A 76 -1.22 -8.79 5.44
C ILE A 76 -1.78 -10.02 6.16
N TYR A 77 -2.77 -9.81 7.02
CA TYR A 77 -3.41 -10.91 7.76
C TYR A 77 -4.28 -11.79 6.87
N ALA A 78 -4.94 -11.26 5.84
CA ALA A 78 -5.71 -12.07 4.88
C ALA A 78 -4.84 -13.14 4.23
N LEU A 79 -3.60 -12.80 3.88
CA LEU A 79 -2.63 -13.76 3.36
C LEU A 79 -2.29 -14.83 4.40
N ALA A 80 -1.96 -14.44 5.63
CA ALA A 80 -1.63 -15.38 6.70
C ALA A 80 -2.82 -16.32 7.04
N VAL A 81 -4.03 -15.76 7.13
CA VAL A 81 -5.25 -16.51 7.41
C VAL A 81 -5.61 -17.44 6.27
N SER A 82 -5.39 -17.06 5.00
CA SER A 82 -5.63 -17.97 3.86
C SER A 82 -4.76 -19.24 3.93
N PHE A 83 -3.49 -19.10 4.32
CA PHE A 83 -2.60 -20.23 4.54
C PHE A 83 -3.01 -21.06 5.75
N GLY A 84 -3.26 -20.41 6.90
CA GLY A 84 -3.70 -21.09 8.12
C GLY A 84 -5.03 -21.84 7.96
N ALA A 85 -5.99 -21.25 7.24
CA ALA A 85 -7.28 -21.86 6.94
C ALA A 85 -7.13 -23.16 6.12
N ALA A 86 -6.16 -23.24 5.21
CA ALA A 86 -5.88 -24.49 4.49
C ALA A 86 -5.54 -25.63 5.47
N PHE A 87 -4.64 -25.41 6.44
CA PHE A 87 -4.32 -26.43 7.43
C PHE A 87 -5.49 -26.79 8.34
N LEU A 88 -6.31 -25.81 8.74
CA LEU A 88 -7.51 -26.07 9.53
C LEU A 88 -8.51 -26.95 8.76
N VAL A 89 -8.73 -26.68 7.47
CA VAL A 89 -9.59 -27.49 6.61
C VAL A 89 -9.02 -28.89 6.44
N LEU A 90 -7.71 -29.03 6.24
CA LEU A 90 -7.06 -30.34 6.14
C LEU A 90 -7.24 -31.16 7.43
N GLY A 91 -7.07 -30.52 8.59
CA GLY A 91 -7.34 -31.15 9.89
C GLY A 91 -8.80 -31.54 10.05
N PHE A 92 -9.74 -30.69 9.61
CA PHE A 92 -11.17 -31.01 9.61
C PHE A 92 -11.49 -32.22 8.73
N VAL A 93 -10.91 -32.31 7.52
CA VAL A 93 -11.06 -33.47 6.63
C VAL A 93 -10.56 -34.74 7.31
N ALA A 94 -9.37 -34.70 7.94
CA ALA A 94 -8.78 -35.84 8.61
C ALA A 94 -9.62 -36.35 9.78
N LEU A 95 -10.18 -35.44 10.59
CA LEU A 95 -10.97 -35.78 11.77
C LEU A 95 -12.39 -36.23 11.42
N GLN A 96 -13.06 -35.54 10.50
CA GLN A 96 -14.47 -35.78 10.17
C GLN A 96 -14.65 -36.76 9.00
N LYS A 97 -13.56 -37.17 8.35
CA LYS A 97 -13.55 -38.05 7.16
C LYS A 97 -14.44 -37.55 6.00
N ARG A 98 -14.67 -36.24 5.92
CA ARG A 98 -15.43 -35.59 4.82
C ARG A 98 -14.50 -35.11 3.72
N PHE A 99 -14.15 -36.01 2.80
CA PHE A 99 -13.19 -35.74 1.72
C PHE A 99 -13.65 -34.68 0.70
N GLU A 100 -14.94 -34.35 0.66
CA GLU A 100 -15.48 -33.24 -0.17
C GLU A 100 -14.78 -31.91 0.13
N PHE A 101 -14.30 -31.68 1.37
CA PHE A 101 -13.61 -30.45 1.75
C PHE A 101 -12.14 -30.37 1.28
N ILE A 102 -11.60 -31.41 0.62
CA ILE A 102 -10.25 -31.33 0.01
C ILE A 102 -10.19 -30.25 -1.08
N PHE A 103 -11.30 -30.02 -1.78
CA PHE A 103 -11.40 -28.93 -2.75
C PHE A 103 -11.35 -27.56 -2.09
N VAL A 104 -11.87 -27.43 -0.86
CA VAL A 104 -11.77 -26.19 -0.07
C VAL A 104 -10.32 -25.95 0.38
N PHE A 105 -9.60 -27.01 0.76
CA PHE A 105 -8.17 -26.95 1.03
C PHE A 105 -7.40 -26.44 -0.20
N ALA A 106 -7.61 -27.07 -1.36
CA ALA A 106 -6.98 -26.66 -2.62
C ALA A 106 -7.32 -25.20 -2.99
N ALA A 107 -8.56 -24.78 -2.75
CA ALA A 107 -9.00 -23.42 -3.02
C ALA A 107 -8.32 -22.38 -2.09
N PHE A 108 -8.11 -22.68 -0.80
CA PHE A 108 -7.33 -21.81 0.09
C PHE A 108 -5.86 -21.75 -0.27
N VAL A 109 -5.25 -22.87 -0.68
CA VAL A 109 -3.86 -22.90 -1.18
C VAL A 109 -3.72 -22.06 -2.44
N LEU A 110 -4.66 -22.20 -3.39
CA LEU A 110 -4.70 -21.38 -4.60
C LEU A 110 -4.88 -19.90 -4.26
N LEU A 111 -5.81 -19.58 -3.35
CA LEU A 111 -6.03 -18.20 -2.89
C LEU A 111 -4.75 -17.61 -2.29
N TYR A 112 -4.04 -18.35 -1.45
CA TYR A 112 -2.75 -17.93 -0.91
C TYR A 112 -1.71 -17.69 -2.01
N ALA A 113 -1.59 -18.61 -2.98
CA ALA A 113 -0.66 -18.48 -4.10
C ALA A 113 -0.96 -17.26 -4.99
N VAL A 114 -2.24 -16.98 -5.21
CA VAL A 114 -2.69 -15.80 -5.96
C VAL A 114 -2.37 -14.54 -5.17
N LEU A 115 -2.78 -14.45 -3.91
CA LEU A 115 -2.55 -13.29 -3.06
C LEU A 115 -1.04 -13.03 -2.82
N SER A 116 -0.21 -14.07 -2.75
CA SER A 116 1.24 -13.93 -2.54
C SER A 116 1.95 -13.36 -3.78
N LYS A 117 1.54 -13.73 -5.00
CA LYS A 117 2.03 -13.11 -6.24
C LYS A 117 1.70 -11.63 -6.30
N PHE A 118 0.51 -11.26 -5.83
CA PHE A 118 0.10 -9.88 -5.79
C PHE A 118 0.74 -9.08 -4.65
N ARG A 119 1.44 -9.70 -3.69
CA ARG A 119 2.13 -9.01 -2.59
C ARG A 119 3.25 -8.07 -3.07
N ASN A 120 3.93 -8.46 -4.15
CA ASN A 120 5.03 -7.68 -4.74
C ASN A 120 4.56 -6.70 -5.82
N VAL A 121 3.32 -6.86 -6.30
CA VAL A 121 2.65 -5.85 -7.12
C VAL A 121 2.08 -4.80 -6.17
N VAL A 122 2.22 -3.51 -6.49
CA VAL A 122 1.68 -2.43 -5.66
C VAL A 122 0.14 -2.43 -5.77
N LEU A 123 -0.51 -3.38 -5.09
CA LEU A 123 -1.95 -3.44 -4.92
C LEU A 123 -2.43 -2.33 -3.99
N ARG A 124 -3.68 -1.89 -4.20
CA ARG A 124 -4.35 -0.92 -3.35
C ARG A 124 -4.67 -1.56 -1.99
N SER A 125 -4.47 -0.83 -0.90
CA SER A 125 -4.79 -1.32 0.45
C SER A 125 -6.28 -1.66 0.58
N GLY A 126 -6.59 -2.86 1.06
CA GLY A 126 -7.93 -3.41 1.25
C GLY A 126 -8.36 -4.39 0.16
N VAL A 127 -7.63 -4.49 -0.96
CA VAL A 127 -8.01 -5.37 -2.08
C VAL A 127 -7.83 -6.84 -1.72
N SER A 128 -6.68 -7.22 -1.15
CA SER A 128 -6.40 -8.61 -0.79
C SER A 128 -7.38 -9.12 0.25
N PHE A 129 -7.69 -8.30 1.26
CA PHE A 129 -8.72 -8.61 2.24
C PHE A 129 -10.12 -8.76 1.61
N SER A 130 -10.49 -7.88 0.68
CA SER A 130 -11.79 -7.95 -0.02
C SER A 130 -11.92 -9.22 -0.86
N VAL A 131 -10.88 -9.59 -1.60
CA VAL A 131 -10.82 -10.84 -2.37
C VAL A 131 -10.92 -12.05 -1.45
N PHE A 132 -10.22 -12.03 -0.31
CA PHE A 132 -10.29 -13.08 0.70
C PHE A 132 -11.74 -13.26 1.23
N LEU A 133 -12.44 -12.16 1.58
CA LEU A 133 -13.82 -12.25 2.07
C LEU A 133 -14.78 -12.84 1.02
N ILE A 134 -14.64 -12.45 -0.25
CA ILE A 134 -15.45 -13.00 -1.35
C ILE A 134 -15.16 -14.49 -1.53
N ALA A 135 -13.89 -14.88 -1.50
CA ALA A 135 -13.49 -16.28 -1.65
C ALA A 135 -14.03 -17.15 -0.50
N VAL A 136 -13.93 -16.70 0.75
CA VAL A 136 -14.49 -17.39 1.92
C VAL A 136 -16.02 -17.51 1.81
N SER A 137 -16.70 -16.45 1.38
CA SER A 137 -18.14 -16.47 1.18
C SER A 137 -18.55 -17.48 0.11
N LEU A 138 -17.88 -17.48 -1.04
CA LEU A 138 -18.15 -18.41 -2.15
C LEU A 138 -17.90 -19.87 -1.76
N MET A 139 -16.78 -20.16 -1.10
CA MET A 139 -16.50 -21.51 -0.58
C MET A 139 -17.56 -21.95 0.44
N GLY A 140 -17.98 -21.06 1.34
CA GLY A 140 -19.02 -21.35 2.32
C GLY A 140 -20.37 -21.69 1.70
N VAL A 141 -20.80 -20.91 0.70
CA VAL A 141 -22.06 -21.16 -0.03
C VAL A 141 -22.02 -22.51 -0.76
N ILE A 142 -20.90 -22.86 -1.41
CA ILE A 142 -20.79 -24.09 -2.20
C ILE A 142 -20.73 -25.35 -1.31
N PHE A 143 -19.92 -25.34 -0.25
CA PHE A 143 -19.61 -26.57 0.52
C PHE A 143 -20.41 -26.74 1.80
N VAL A 144 -20.87 -25.63 2.42
CA VAL A 144 -21.67 -25.68 3.67
C VAL A 144 -23.15 -25.51 3.35
N GLY A 145 -23.50 -24.63 2.41
CA GLY A 145 -24.79 -24.61 1.70
C GLY A 145 -26.06 -24.49 2.57
N THR A 146 -25.93 -24.17 3.86
CA THR A 146 -27.06 -24.20 4.81
C THR A 146 -27.75 -22.85 4.84
N ARG A 147 -29.10 -22.84 4.78
CA ARG A 147 -29.92 -21.61 4.82
C ARG A 147 -29.62 -20.72 6.03
N LEU A 148 -29.19 -21.31 7.14
CA LEU A 148 -28.82 -20.62 8.37
C LEU A 148 -27.61 -19.67 8.18
N TYR A 149 -26.63 -20.03 7.35
CA TYR A 149 -25.39 -19.26 7.16
C TYR A 149 -25.42 -18.33 5.94
N LEU A 150 -26.44 -18.44 5.08
CA LEU A 150 -26.64 -17.56 3.94
C LEU A 150 -26.54 -16.04 4.27
N PRO A 151 -27.17 -15.51 5.33
CA PRO A 151 -27.05 -14.08 5.65
C PRO A 151 -25.62 -13.66 5.98
N LEU A 152 -24.83 -14.53 6.62
CA LEU A 152 -23.42 -14.27 6.90
C LEU A 152 -22.62 -14.11 5.60
N TYR A 153 -22.82 -15.02 4.65
CA TYR A 153 -22.12 -14.98 3.36
C TYR A 153 -22.46 -13.73 2.54
N VAL A 154 -23.72 -13.31 2.54
CA VAL A 154 -24.16 -12.05 1.91
C VAL A 154 -23.51 -10.84 2.60
N MET A 155 -23.48 -10.83 3.94
CA MET A 155 -22.83 -9.77 4.72
C MET A 155 -21.34 -9.64 4.40
N LEU A 156 -20.60 -10.76 4.25
CA LEU A 156 -19.18 -10.72 3.89
C LEU A 156 -18.94 -10.12 2.50
N VAL A 157 -19.82 -10.43 1.53
CA VAL A 157 -19.74 -9.88 0.17
C VAL A 157 -20.09 -8.39 0.16
N THR A 158 -21.12 -7.96 0.87
CA THR A 158 -21.49 -6.53 0.93
C THR A 158 -20.42 -5.69 1.62
N ILE A 159 -19.81 -6.20 2.70
CA ILE A 159 -18.64 -5.57 3.33
C ILE A 159 -17.50 -5.46 2.33
N SER A 160 -17.17 -6.54 1.62
CA SER A 160 -16.11 -6.55 0.61
C SER A 160 -16.33 -5.52 -0.50
N LEU A 161 -17.52 -5.49 -1.09
CA LEU A 161 -17.90 -4.50 -2.10
C LEU A 161 -17.86 -3.07 -1.55
N GLY A 162 -18.31 -2.86 -0.32
CA GLY A 162 -18.23 -1.57 0.36
C GLY A 162 -16.78 -1.09 0.51
N ILE A 163 -15.87 -1.96 0.96
CA ILE A 163 -14.44 -1.64 1.09
C ILE A 163 -13.85 -1.23 -0.27
N LEU A 164 -14.12 -2.02 -1.32
CA LEU A 164 -13.65 -1.72 -2.68
C LEU A 164 -14.22 -0.39 -3.20
N TYR A 165 -15.51 -0.12 -2.97
CA TYR A 165 -16.17 1.11 -3.38
C TYR A 165 -15.60 2.35 -2.67
N PHE A 166 -15.53 2.33 -1.33
CA PHE A 166 -15.01 3.46 -0.56
C PHE A 166 -13.54 3.74 -0.87
N ARG A 167 -12.72 2.70 -1.04
CA ARG A 167 -11.31 2.85 -1.43
C ARG A 167 -11.15 3.32 -2.87
N GLY A 168 -12.01 2.91 -3.78
CA GLY A 168 -12.09 3.48 -5.13
C GLY A 168 -12.41 4.98 -5.09
N ARG A 169 -13.37 5.38 -4.25
CA ARG A 169 -13.86 6.77 -4.17
C ARG A 169 -12.90 7.74 -3.47
N GLN A 170 -12.23 7.33 -2.39
CA GLN A 170 -11.23 8.18 -1.70
C GLN A 170 -10.04 8.57 -2.60
N LEU A 171 -9.77 7.81 -3.66
CA LEU A 171 -8.76 8.15 -4.66
C LEU A 171 -9.29 9.19 -5.67
N MET A 172 -10.54 9.06 -6.13
CA MET A 172 -11.14 10.02 -7.06
C MET A 172 -11.39 11.38 -6.39
N ALA A 173 -11.81 11.39 -5.12
CA ALA A 173 -12.11 12.62 -4.40
C ALA A 173 -10.87 13.52 -4.18
N ASN A 174 -9.66 12.95 -4.13
CA ASN A 174 -8.44 13.73 -3.94
C ASN A 174 -7.67 14.02 -5.25
N VAL A 175 -8.16 13.53 -6.40
CA VAL A 175 -7.63 13.85 -7.74
C VAL A 175 -8.71 14.59 -8.55
N ASN A 176 -9.60 15.32 -7.89
CA ASN A 176 -10.48 16.26 -8.57
C ASN A 176 -9.73 17.59 -8.76
N LEU A 177 -8.70 17.59 -9.60
CA LEU A 177 -8.20 18.84 -10.17
C LEU A 177 -9.22 19.31 -11.22
N PRO A 178 -9.72 20.56 -11.16
CA PRO A 178 -10.56 21.11 -12.22
C PRO A 178 -9.85 20.97 -13.57
N ALA A 179 -10.58 20.56 -14.61
CA ALA A 179 -10.00 20.35 -15.95
C ALA A 179 -9.26 21.60 -16.47
N GLU A 180 -9.78 22.79 -16.14
CA GLU A 180 -9.17 24.08 -16.44
C GLU A 180 -7.79 24.26 -15.77
N LEU A 181 -7.66 23.88 -14.49
CA LEU A 181 -6.40 23.94 -13.74
C LEU A 181 -5.37 22.95 -14.33
N LEU A 182 -5.82 21.77 -14.75
CA LEU A 182 -4.96 20.75 -15.36
C LEU A 182 -4.39 21.22 -16.71
N GLU A 183 -5.21 21.82 -17.58
CA GLU A 183 -4.73 22.41 -18.83
C GLU A 183 -3.78 23.60 -18.59
N LYS A 184 -4.04 24.42 -17.55
CA LYS A 184 -3.11 25.47 -17.12
C LYS A 184 -1.74 24.90 -16.70
N PHE A 185 -1.71 23.86 -15.87
CA PHE A 185 -0.44 23.25 -15.48
C PHE A 185 0.29 22.60 -16.66
N LYS A 186 -0.45 21.96 -17.56
CA LYS A 186 0.10 21.35 -18.77
C LYS A 186 0.75 22.39 -19.69
N SER A 187 0.16 23.58 -19.85
CA SER A 187 0.75 24.66 -20.65
C SER A 187 2.01 25.21 -19.99
N ILE A 188 1.99 25.45 -18.67
CA ILE A 188 3.16 25.87 -17.88
C ILE A 188 4.32 24.87 -18.04
N LEU A 189 4.05 23.57 -17.89
CA LEU A 189 5.06 22.53 -18.01
C LEU A 189 5.64 22.42 -19.42
N LYS A 190 4.82 22.58 -20.48
CA LYS A 190 5.32 22.60 -21.86
C LYS A 190 6.23 23.79 -22.14
N ILE A 191 5.89 24.97 -21.60
CA ILE A 191 6.74 26.16 -21.73
C ILE A 191 8.06 25.92 -21.00
N LYS A 192 7.99 25.38 -19.77
CA LYS A 192 9.18 25.07 -18.96
C LYS A 192 10.09 24.03 -19.63
N ASP A 193 9.52 22.99 -20.26
CA ASP A 193 10.29 21.99 -21.02
C ASP A 193 11.07 22.63 -22.17
N LYS A 194 10.41 23.50 -22.96
CA LYS A 194 11.07 24.25 -24.04
C LYS A 194 12.15 25.20 -23.52
N GLN A 195 11.88 25.92 -22.42
CA GLN A 195 12.87 26.81 -21.81
C GLN A 195 14.10 26.04 -21.33
N LEU A 196 13.91 24.89 -20.66
CA LEU A 196 15.02 24.06 -20.20
C LEU A 196 15.86 23.52 -21.36
N ALA A 197 15.23 23.18 -22.49
CA ALA A 197 15.96 22.74 -23.69
C ALA A 197 16.79 23.87 -24.32
N LEU A 198 16.26 25.10 -24.36
CA LEU A 198 17.02 26.26 -24.86
C LEU A 198 18.20 26.63 -23.96
N VAL A 199 18.02 26.51 -22.63
CA VAL A 199 19.11 26.77 -21.68
C VAL A 199 20.19 25.70 -21.76
N GLU A 200 19.81 24.43 -21.94
CA GLU A 200 20.75 23.33 -22.17
C GLU A 200 21.60 23.58 -23.42
N GLU A 201 20.97 23.90 -24.56
CA GLU A 201 21.69 24.23 -25.81
C GLU A 201 22.59 25.46 -25.66
N GLY A 202 22.15 26.47 -24.91
CA GLY A 202 22.95 27.65 -24.61
C GLY A 202 24.19 27.33 -23.79
N LEU A 203 24.06 26.48 -22.77
CA LEU A 203 25.17 26.06 -21.91
C LEU A 203 26.20 25.20 -22.66
N GLU A 204 25.75 24.30 -23.53
CA GLU A 204 26.64 23.51 -24.39
C GLU A 204 27.48 24.40 -25.33
N LYS A 205 26.90 25.48 -25.86
CA LYS A 205 27.62 26.44 -26.72
C LYS A 205 28.66 27.26 -25.97
N THR A 206 28.42 27.52 -24.69
CA THR A 206 29.34 28.29 -23.83
C THR A 206 30.35 27.43 -23.09
N ASP A 207 30.37 26.12 -23.35
CA ASP A 207 31.28 25.18 -22.68
C ASP A 207 32.75 25.51 -23.03
N PRO A 208 33.58 25.92 -22.06
CA PRO A 208 34.99 26.28 -22.31
C PRO A 208 35.78 25.15 -22.97
N TYR A 209 35.41 23.90 -22.69
CA TYR A 209 36.11 22.71 -23.21
C TYR A 209 35.76 22.39 -24.67
N MET A 210 34.71 23.00 -25.23
CA MET A 210 34.28 22.81 -26.62
C MET A 210 34.88 23.86 -27.58
N SER A 211 35.66 24.82 -27.07
CA SER A 211 36.32 25.84 -27.88
C SER A 211 37.55 25.28 -28.62
N SER A 212 37.72 25.64 -29.89
CA SER A 212 38.85 25.20 -30.73
C SER A 212 40.20 25.83 -30.35
N ASP A 213 40.16 26.95 -29.63
CA ASP A 213 41.33 27.77 -29.30
C ASP A 213 42.26 27.13 -28.24
N ARG A 214 41.78 26.12 -27.50
CA ARG A 214 42.58 25.34 -26.53
C ARG A 214 43.78 24.61 -27.13
N THR A 215 43.82 24.42 -28.45
CA THR A 215 44.94 23.73 -29.12
C THR A 215 46.09 24.66 -29.52
N LEU A 216 45.93 25.98 -29.37
CA LEU A 216 46.84 26.97 -29.92
C LEU A 216 47.63 27.76 -28.85
N ASP A 217 47.18 27.77 -27.60
CA ASP A 217 47.77 28.63 -26.57
C ASP A 217 48.47 27.86 -25.44
N ASN A 218 49.61 28.39 -25.01
CA ASN A 218 50.40 27.87 -23.91
C ASN A 218 50.04 28.69 -22.66
N ALA A 219 48.82 28.45 -22.16
CA ALA A 219 48.19 29.25 -21.12
C ALA A 219 49.01 29.29 -19.82
N GLU A 220 49.03 30.43 -19.13
CA GLU A 220 49.59 30.52 -17.78
C GLU A 220 48.77 29.65 -16.81
N LEU A 221 49.43 29.05 -15.81
CA LEU A 221 48.83 28.13 -14.82
C LEU A 221 47.55 28.68 -14.13
N GLY A 222 47.35 29.99 -14.11
CA GLY A 222 46.15 30.64 -13.56
C GLY A 222 44.92 30.59 -14.48
N ASP A 223 45.11 30.56 -15.80
CA ASP A 223 44.03 30.53 -16.78
C ASP A 223 43.39 29.14 -16.84
N ASP A 224 44.21 28.08 -16.79
CA ASP A 224 43.77 26.69 -16.66
C ASP A 224 42.82 26.49 -15.46
N THR A 225 43.16 27.09 -14.31
CA THR A 225 42.31 27.00 -13.11
C THR A 225 40.97 27.72 -13.26
N ALA A 226 40.93 28.84 -13.99
CA ALA A 226 39.70 29.57 -14.24
C ALA A 226 38.78 28.81 -15.21
N GLU A 227 39.35 28.19 -16.25
CA GLU A 227 38.61 27.34 -17.19
C GLU A 227 38.02 26.11 -16.52
N ASP A 228 38.77 25.45 -15.62
CA ASP A 228 38.28 24.31 -14.84
C ASP A 228 37.12 24.68 -13.91
N ILE A 229 37.19 25.85 -13.27
CA ILE A 229 36.08 26.37 -12.45
C ILE A 229 34.86 26.66 -13.34
N ALA A 230 35.03 27.28 -14.50
CA ALA A 230 33.93 27.57 -15.43
C ALA A 230 33.29 26.29 -15.98
N LYS A 231 34.10 25.25 -16.25
CA LYS A 231 33.61 23.94 -16.69
C LYS A 231 32.80 23.26 -15.60
N THR A 232 33.33 23.19 -14.38
CA THR A 232 32.62 22.56 -13.25
C THR A 232 31.29 23.25 -12.94
N ASP A 233 31.22 24.58 -13.03
CA ASP A 233 29.97 25.33 -12.88
C ASP A 233 28.97 25.02 -14.02
N SER A 234 29.44 24.94 -15.26
CA SER A 234 28.62 24.59 -16.43
C SER A 234 28.05 23.18 -16.32
N ASP A 235 28.87 22.21 -15.94
CA ASP A 235 28.46 20.81 -15.74
C ASP A 235 27.46 20.68 -14.58
N ALA A 236 27.67 21.41 -13.49
CA ALA A 236 26.72 21.46 -12.37
C ALA A 236 25.35 21.99 -12.82
N LYS A 237 25.33 23.07 -13.62
CA LYS A 237 24.10 23.64 -14.20
C LYS A 237 23.39 22.66 -15.14
N LEU A 238 24.13 22.01 -16.06
CA LEU A 238 23.59 20.99 -16.97
C LEU A 238 22.97 19.82 -16.19
N SER A 239 23.65 19.34 -15.15
CA SER A 239 23.12 18.25 -14.31
C SER A 239 21.80 18.63 -13.62
N SER A 240 21.68 19.89 -13.18
CA SER A 240 20.48 20.42 -12.54
C SER A 240 19.31 20.56 -13.53
N ILE A 241 19.61 21.06 -14.73
CA ILE A 241 18.65 21.18 -15.84
C ILE A 241 18.14 19.81 -16.27
N ALA A 242 19.03 18.83 -16.45
CA ALA A 242 18.65 17.46 -16.80
C ALA A 242 17.70 16.85 -15.76
N LYS A 243 17.98 17.02 -14.46
CA LYS A 243 17.09 16.58 -13.37
C LYS A 243 15.71 17.26 -13.47
N MET A 244 15.66 18.57 -13.72
CA MET A 244 14.42 19.31 -13.88
C MET A 244 13.62 18.87 -15.11
N GLN A 245 14.28 18.67 -16.26
CA GLN A 245 13.63 18.17 -17.47
C GLN A 245 13.00 16.80 -17.25
N ILE A 246 13.70 15.89 -16.58
CA ILE A 246 13.16 14.56 -16.23
C ILE A 246 11.89 14.70 -15.39
N GLN A 247 11.86 15.61 -14.42
CA GLN A 247 10.66 15.85 -13.60
C GLN A 247 9.50 16.40 -14.44
N VAL A 248 9.75 17.37 -15.31
CA VAL A 248 8.75 17.96 -16.21
C VAL A 248 8.18 16.90 -17.16
N LYS A 249 9.05 16.13 -17.83
CA LYS A 249 8.66 15.05 -18.74
C LYS A 249 7.84 13.97 -18.02
N ARG A 250 8.20 13.60 -16.79
CA ARG A 250 7.42 12.67 -15.96
C ARG A 250 6.05 13.24 -15.59
N ALA A 251 5.97 14.51 -15.19
CA ALA A 251 4.70 15.16 -14.89
C ALA A 251 3.77 15.19 -16.10
N LEU A 252 4.28 15.55 -17.28
CA LEU A 252 3.53 15.52 -18.55
C LEU A 252 3.07 14.11 -18.94
N ALA A 253 3.93 13.09 -18.73
CA ALA A 253 3.55 11.70 -18.97
C ALA A 253 2.41 11.25 -18.04
N LYS A 254 2.47 11.61 -16.76
CA LYS A 254 1.39 11.33 -15.79
C LYS A 254 0.08 12.02 -16.16
N MET A 255 0.14 13.25 -16.70
CA MET A 255 -1.06 13.94 -17.21
C MET A 255 -1.70 13.16 -18.36
N LYS A 256 -0.90 12.63 -19.30
CA LYS A 256 -1.40 11.78 -20.39
C LYS A 256 -2.03 10.47 -19.89
N LEU A 257 -1.46 9.89 -18.84
CA LEU A 257 -1.96 8.65 -18.22
C LEU A 257 -3.15 8.86 -17.27
N GLY A 258 -3.54 10.11 -17.00
CA GLY A 258 -4.59 10.43 -16.03
C GLY A 258 -4.20 10.19 -14.56
N THR A 259 -2.90 10.06 -14.26
CA THR A 259 -2.37 9.80 -12.91
C THR A 259 -1.63 11.00 -12.31
N TYR A 260 -1.80 12.19 -12.90
CA TYR A 260 -1.22 13.43 -12.39
C TYR A 260 -1.84 13.79 -11.02
N GLY A 261 -1.04 14.41 -10.15
CA GLY A 261 -1.45 14.70 -8.77
C GLY A 261 -1.38 13.51 -7.81
N MET A 262 -0.82 12.37 -8.23
CA MET A 262 -0.58 11.21 -7.36
C MET A 262 0.92 10.97 -7.14
N CYS A 263 1.32 10.78 -5.88
CA CYS A 263 2.72 10.52 -5.52
C CYS A 263 3.22 9.20 -6.13
N GLU A 264 4.42 9.19 -6.73
CA GLU A 264 5.04 7.97 -7.30
C GLU A 264 5.29 6.86 -6.27
N ILE A 265 5.56 7.24 -5.02
CA ILE A 265 6.03 6.32 -3.98
C ILE A 265 4.86 5.79 -3.16
N CYS A 266 4.11 6.69 -2.50
CA CYS A 266 3.02 6.28 -1.62
C CYS A 266 1.65 6.24 -2.31
N ARG A 267 1.54 6.73 -3.56
CA ARG A 267 0.28 6.85 -4.32
C ARG A 267 -0.84 7.54 -3.53
N LYS A 268 -0.49 8.39 -2.57
CA LYS A 268 -1.40 9.35 -1.98
C LYS A 268 -1.53 10.55 -2.94
N PRO A 269 -2.68 11.27 -2.91
CA PRO A 269 -2.79 12.55 -3.59
C PRO A 269 -1.69 13.51 -3.11
N ILE A 270 -1.15 14.26 -4.04
CA ILE A 270 -0.24 15.38 -3.78
C ILE A 270 -1.12 16.58 -3.44
N ASP A 271 -0.75 17.30 -2.38
CA ASP A 271 -1.47 18.51 -1.97
C ASP A 271 -1.58 19.50 -3.16
N ASN A 272 -2.79 20.03 -3.37
CA ASN A 272 -3.07 20.99 -4.44
C ASN A 272 -2.19 22.23 -4.28
N ALA A 273 -1.97 22.71 -3.05
CA ALA A 273 -1.10 23.85 -2.79
C ALA A 273 0.35 23.59 -3.25
N ARG A 274 0.82 22.34 -3.12
CA ARG A 274 2.13 21.93 -3.62
C ARG A 274 2.16 21.86 -5.14
N LEU A 275 1.10 21.37 -5.78
CA LEU A 275 1.01 21.34 -7.25
C LEU A 275 0.90 22.73 -7.85
N GLU A 276 0.22 23.65 -7.16
CA GLU A 276 0.14 25.07 -7.55
C GLU A 276 1.50 25.76 -7.46
N ALA A 277 2.25 25.51 -6.39
CA ALA A 277 3.60 26.05 -6.22
C ALA A 277 4.62 25.37 -7.15
N PHE A 278 4.52 24.05 -7.34
CA PHE A 278 5.44 23.27 -8.16
C PHE A 278 4.70 22.22 -9.03
N PRO A 279 4.25 22.61 -10.24
CA PRO A 279 3.51 21.71 -11.14
C PRO A 279 4.31 20.50 -11.64
N ALA A 280 5.65 20.52 -11.53
CA ALA A 280 6.49 19.38 -11.90
C ALA A 280 6.60 18.33 -10.78
N ALA A 281 5.96 18.54 -9.63
CA ALA A 281 6.03 17.61 -8.50
C ALA A 281 5.42 16.25 -8.86
N THR A 282 6.23 15.20 -8.76
CA THR A 282 5.73 13.82 -8.93
C THR A 282 5.58 13.06 -7.61
N THR A 283 6.05 13.62 -6.49
CA THR A 283 5.99 13.03 -5.14
C THR A 283 5.35 13.98 -4.12
N CYS A 284 4.79 13.42 -3.04
CA CYS A 284 4.27 14.19 -1.92
C CYS A 284 5.41 14.69 -1.02
N ILE A 285 5.10 15.59 -0.08
CA ILE A 285 6.11 16.23 0.79
C ILE A 285 6.92 15.23 1.61
N GLU A 286 6.28 14.16 2.12
CA GLU A 286 6.93 13.08 2.88
C GLU A 286 8.01 12.34 2.06
N HIS A 287 7.93 12.37 0.73
CA HIS A 287 8.83 11.66 -0.18
C HIS A 287 9.48 12.61 -1.19
N ALA A 288 9.66 13.88 -0.81
CA ALA A 288 10.39 14.85 -1.63
C ALA A 288 11.89 14.51 -1.68
N ASP A 289 12.44 14.06 -0.55
CA ASP A 289 13.89 13.89 -0.34
C ASP A 289 14.38 12.45 -0.54
N SER A 290 13.48 11.52 -0.88
CA SER A 290 13.83 10.09 -1.03
C SER A 290 14.41 9.74 -2.41
N LYS A 291 15.11 10.66 -3.07
CA LYS A 291 15.68 10.48 -4.41
C LYS A 291 17.14 10.88 -4.48
#